data_AF-X8E0X1-F1
#
_entry.id   AF-X8E0X1-F1
#
_cell.length_a   1.000
_cell.length_b   1.000
_cell.length_c   1.000
_cell.angle_alpha   90.00
_cell.angle_beta   90.00
_cell.angle_gamma   90.00
#
_symmetry.space_group_name_H-M   'P 1'
#
loop_
_entity.id
_entity.type
_entity.pdbx_description
1 polymer ?
#
loop_
_entity_poly.entity_id
_entity_poly.type
_entity_poly.pdbx_seq_one_letter_code
_entity_poly.pdbx_strand_id
1 'polypeptide(L)'
;MQIVYGLLCSPAGIPIAIEVFEGNTADPKTLAAQITKLKTRFGLSNIALVGDRGMITSARIDKELRPAQLDWISALRAPQINALVNQGALQLSLFDQQNLFEITHPDYPGERLVCCHNPALAHQRARKRDELLAATEAELAKIAAATSRARRPLRGKDTIALKVGTVRNKFKMAKHFDLQISDDSLTFTRKSDQIAAEAALDGIYVLRTSLPDHSLGRDDVVGRYKDLADVERFFRTLNSELDVRPIRHRLADRVRAHLFLRMLSYYISWHMKQALAPILFADNDKPAAAAKRADPVAPPNAPIKPSPRPPANAPKTTTRCTASPACSPTWPPSAPTRFNPPTTCRHSPKSPTPPHCNGEPSNCSTSPTATA
;
A
#
# COMPACT_ATOMS: atom_id res chain seq x y z
N MET A 1 1.17 -16.78 -17.83
CA MET A 1 0.30 -15.71 -18.40
C MET A 1 0.26 -14.57 -17.39
N GLN A 2 0.69 -13.39 -17.81
CA GLN A 2 0.60 -12.17 -17.00
C GLN A 2 -0.58 -11.36 -17.54
N ILE A 3 -1.42 -10.85 -16.64
CA ILE A 3 -2.47 -9.89 -16.97
C ILE A 3 -2.36 -8.71 -16.03
N VAL A 4 -2.82 -7.57 -16.52
CA VAL A 4 -3.01 -6.35 -15.74
C VAL A 4 -4.52 -6.10 -15.71
N TYR A 5 -5.08 -5.64 -14.59
CA TYR A 5 -6.50 -5.31 -14.52
C TYR A 5 -6.72 -4.05 -13.68
N GLY A 6 -7.70 -3.25 -14.09
CA GLY A 6 -8.12 -2.03 -13.39
C GLY A 6 -9.48 -2.24 -12.74
N LEU A 7 -9.66 -1.73 -11.53
CA LEU A 7 -10.93 -1.76 -10.80
C LEU A 7 -11.36 -0.33 -10.48
N LEU A 8 -12.58 0.02 -10.90
CA LEU A 8 -13.26 1.26 -10.53
C LEU A 8 -14.13 0.99 -9.30
N CYS A 9 -13.99 1.81 -8.27
CA CYS A 9 -14.80 1.70 -7.05
C CYS A 9 -15.47 3.04 -6.71
N SER A 10 -16.59 2.98 -5.98
CA SER A 10 -17.16 4.15 -5.31
C SER A 10 -16.26 4.60 -4.14
N PRO A 11 -16.47 5.81 -3.60
CA PRO A 11 -15.77 6.26 -2.39
C PRO A 11 -15.90 5.30 -1.18
N ALA A 12 -17.01 4.57 -1.08
CA ALA A 12 -17.24 3.57 -0.03
C ALA A 12 -16.51 2.24 -0.30
N GLY A 13 -15.86 2.11 -1.46
CA GLY A 13 -15.16 0.90 -1.88
C GLY A 13 -16.01 -0.13 -2.62
N ILE A 14 -17.20 0.26 -3.07
CA ILE A 14 -18.09 -0.64 -3.82
C ILE A 14 -17.53 -0.77 -5.23
N PRO A 15 -17.29 -1.98 -5.77
CA PRO A 15 -16.79 -2.13 -7.12
C PRO A 15 -17.88 -1.74 -8.14
N ILE A 16 -17.53 -0.92 -9.13
CA ILE A 16 -18.42 -0.41 -10.18
C ILE A 16 -18.09 -1.06 -11.53
N ALA A 17 -16.80 -1.15 -11.86
CA ALA A 17 -16.36 -1.70 -13.14
C ALA A 17 -14.98 -2.36 -13.02
N ILE A 18 -14.73 -3.37 -13.84
CA ILE A 18 -13.43 -4.04 -13.97
C ILE A 18 -13.03 -4.12 -15.44
N GLU A 19 -11.75 -3.88 -15.72
CA GLU A 19 -11.17 -3.99 -17.06
C GLU A 19 -9.92 -4.88 -17.02
N VAL A 20 -9.73 -5.70 -18.05
CA VAL A 20 -8.59 -6.61 -18.19
C VAL A 20 -7.72 -6.22 -19.38
N PHE A 21 -6.42 -6.15 -19.14
CA PHE A 21 -5.38 -5.80 -20.09
C PHE A 21 -4.38 -6.94 -20.30
N GLU A 22 -3.71 -6.91 -21.45
CA GLU A 22 -2.62 -7.82 -21.76
C GLU A 22 -1.43 -7.59 -20.82
N GLY A 23 -0.74 -8.66 -20.46
CA GLY A 23 0.51 -8.57 -19.68
C GLY A 23 1.56 -7.74 -20.41
N ASN A 24 2.46 -7.10 -19.65
CA ASN A 24 3.48 -6.18 -20.15
C ASN A 24 2.96 -4.90 -20.84
N THR A 25 1.65 -4.63 -20.79
CA THR A 25 1.16 -3.31 -21.15
C THR A 25 1.60 -2.32 -20.09
N ALA A 26 2.44 -1.35 -20.48
CA ALA A 26 2.80 -0.27 -19.58
C ALA A 26 1.53 0.53 -19.21
N ASP A 27 1.33 0.80 -17.91
CA ASP A 27 0.23 1.62 -17.36
C ASP A 27 -0.08 2.96 -18.07
N PRO A 28 0.85 3.64 -18.79
CA PRO A 28 0.59 4.89 -19.50
C PRO A 28 -0.52 4.85 -20.55
N LYS A 29 -0.45 3.93 -21.52
CA LYS A 29 -1.42 3.89 -22.65
C LYS A 29 -2.81 3.41 -22.24
N THR A 30 -2.90 2.60 -21.19
CA THR A 30 -4.19 2.06 -20.71
C THR A 30 -5.02 3.12 -20.02
N LEU A 31 -4.40 4.01 -19.23
CA LEU A 31 -5.12 5.02 -18.46
C LEU A 31 -5.94 5.97 -19.32
N ALA A 32 -5.37 6.55 -20.38
CA ALA A 32 -6.10 7.49 -21.23
C ALA A 32 -7.33 6.83 -21.87
N ALA A 33 -7.18 5.63 -22.43
CA ALA A 33 -8.29 4.88 -23.00
C ALA A 33 -9.34 4.48 -21.95
N GLN A 34 -8.91 4.13 -20.73
CA GLN A 34 -9.83 3.87 -19.63
C GLN A 34 -10.62 5.11 -19.25
N ILE A 35 -9.97 6.25 -19.15
CA ILE A 35 -10.63 7.47 -18.73
C ILE A 35 -11.65 7.92 -19.79
N THR A 36 -11.32 7.82 -21.08
CA THR A 36 -12.31 8.07 -22.15
C THR A 36 -13.50 7.13 -22.03
N LYS A 37 -13.25 5.83 -21.81
CA LYS A 37 -14.33 4.85 -21.59
C LYS A 37 -15.18 5.20 -20.37
N LEU A 38 -14.57 5.64 -19.27
CA LEU A 38 -15.29 6.05 -18.06
C LEU A 38 -16.15 7.28 -18.32
N LYS A 39 -15.61 8.31 -18.98
CA LYS A 39 -16.36 9.51 -19.38
C LYS A 39 -17.57 9.15 -20.25
N THR A 40 -17.38 8.35 -21.29
CA THR A 40 -18.46 7.97 -22.22
C THR A 40 -19.48 7.03 -21.59
N ARG A 41 -19.03 6.01 -20.84
CA ARG A 41 -19.91 4.98 -20.28
C ARG A 41 -20.75 5.48 -19.11
N PHE A 42 -20.17 6.34 -18.26
CA PHE A 42 -20.81 6.82 -17.04
C PHE A 42 -21.23 8.29 -17.11
N GLY A 43 -21.01 8.98 -18.23
CA GLY A 43 -21.39 10.38 -18.41
C GLY A 43 -20.63 11.35 -17.49
N LEU A 44 -19.42 10.98 -17.07
CA LEU A 44 -18.65 11.78 -16.10
C LEU A 44 -18.02 12.99 -16.80
N SER A 45 -18.36 14.18 -16.32
CA SER A 45 -17.79 15.46 -16.76
C SER A 45 -16.46 15.75 -16.06
N ASN A 46 -16.39 15.52 -14.75
CA ASN A 46 -15.24 15.82 -13.91
C ASN A 46 -14.65 14.53 -13.37
N ILE A 47 -13.34 14.31 -13.57
CA ILE A 47 -12.64 13.13 -13.07
C ILE A 47 -11.30 13.57 -12.50
N ALA A 48 -11.07 13.21 -11.23
CA ALA A 48 -9.79 13.37 -10.57
C ALA A 48 -9.11 12.01 -10.39
N LEU A 49 -7.89 11.88 -10.91
CA LEU A 49 -7.07 10.70 -10.72
C LEU A 49 -6.28 10.79 -9.41
N VAL A 50 -6.55 9.88 -8.49
CA VAL A 50 -5.76 9.75 -7.26
C VAL A 50 -4.77 8.60 -7.45
N GLY A 51 -3.49 8.84 -7.19
CA GLY A 51 -2.47 7.81 -7.43
C GLY A 51 -1.17 8.06 -6.70
N ASP A 52 -0.35 7.02 -6.62
CA ASP A 52 0.95 7.14 -6.00
C ASP A 52 1.92 7.98 -6.86
N ARG A 53 3.02 8.38 -6.22
CA ARG A 53 4.10 9.17 -6.84
C ARG A 53 4.85 8.46 -7.97
N GLY A 54 4.71 7.13 -8.09
CA GLY A 54 5.29 6.35 -9.18
C GLY A 54 4.41 6.40 -10.42
N MET A 55 3.09 6.34 -10.22
CA MET A 55 2.06 6.30 -11.25
C MET A 55 1.78 7.67 -11.86
N ILE A 56 1.68 8.72 -11.04
CA ILE A 56 1.37 10.09 -11.49
C ILE A 56 2.64 10.93 -11.40
N THR A 57 3.43 10.88 -12.48
CA THR A 57 4.65 11.67 -12.63
C THR A 57 4.38 12.97 -13.37
N SER A 58 5.24 13.99 -13.22
CA SER A 58 5.09 15.27 -13.96
C SER A 58 5.01 15.05 -15.47
N ALA A 59 5.88 14.20 -16.02
CA ALA A 59 5.86 13.85 -17.44
C ALA A 59 4.52 13.26 -17.90
N ARG A 60 3.85 12.49 -17.03
CA ARG A 60 2.53 11.91 -17.31
C ARG A 60 1.42 12.95 -17.18
N ILE A 61 1.52 13.82 -16.18
CA ILE A 61 0.59 14.95 -16.00
C ILE A 61 0.53 15.78 -17.28
N ASP A 62 1.69 16.16 -17.81
CA ASP A 62 1.76 17.07 -18.95
C ASP A 62 1.36 16.39 -20.28
N LYS A 63 1.69 15.11 -20.45
CA LYS A 63 1.43 14.37 -21.71
C LYS A 63 0.06 13.71 -21.80
N GLU A 64 -0.57 13.38 -20.66
CA GLU A 64 -1.80 12.57 -20.63
C GLU A 64 -2.93 13.25 -19.87
N LEU A 65 -2.69 13.69 -18.63
CA LEU A 65 -3.76 14.19 -17.76
C LEU A 65 -4.26 15.57 -18.18
N ARG A 66 -3.36 16.54 -18.41
CA ARG A 66 -3.73 17.89 -18.86
C ARG A 66 -4.46 17.86 -20.21
N PRO A 67 -3.97 17.17 -21.28
CA PRO A 67 -4.67 17.14 -22.57
C PRO A 67 -6.04 16.45 -22.51
N ALA A 68 -6.20 15.47 -21.61
CA ALA A 68 -7.47 14.77 -21.42
C ALA A 68 -8.45 15.50 -20.49
N GLN A 69 -8.09 16.71 -20.01
CA GLN A 69 -8.85 17.50 -19.05
C GLN A 69 -9.22 16.67 -17.83
N LEU A 70 -8.18 16.24 -17.12
CA LEU A 70 -8.30 15.44 -15.92
C LEU A 70 -7.58 16.11 -14.78
N ASP A 71 -8.23 16.07 -13.63
CA ASP A 71 -7.63 16.49 -12.39
C ASP A 71 -6.81 15.36 -11.78
N TRP A 72 -5.94 15.70 -10.82
CA TRP A 72 -5.14 14.70 -10.12
C TRP A 72 -4.90 15.03 -8.65
N ILE A 73 -4.62 13.98 -7.88
CA ILE A 73 -4.02 14.03 -6.55
C ILE A 73 -2.87 13.02 -6.51
N SER A 74 -1.66 13.49 -6.24
CA SER A 74 -0.46 12.66 -6.12
C SER A 74 0.44 13.18 -5.00
N ALA A 75 1.51 12.45 -4.66
CA ALA A 75 2.49 12.88 -3.68
C ALA A 75 3.84 13.23 -4.32
N LEU A 76 4.54 14.20 -3.76
CA LEU A 76 5.93 14.52 -4.13
C LEU A 76 6.91 13.45 -3.64
N ARG A 77 8.02 13.31 -4.37
CA ARG A 77 9.15 12.47 -3.95
C ARG A 77 10.08 13.23 -3.01
N ALA A 78 10.87 12.49 -2.23
CA ALA A 78 11.82 13.09 -1.29
C ALA A 78 12.74 14.15 -1.92
N PRO A 79 13.31 13.98 -3.14
CA PRO A 79 14.13 15.04 -3.76
C PRO A 79 13.35 16.32 -4.04
N GLN A 80 12.07 16.21 -4.41
CA GLN A 80 11.21 17.36 -4.68
C GLN A 80 10.85 18.10 -3.40
N ILE A 81 10.59 17.37 -2.31
CA ILE A 81 10.34 17.97 -0.99
C ILE A 81 11.62 18.68 -0.49
N ASN A 82 12.79 18.05 -0.64
CA ASN A 82 14.07 18.68 -0.32
C ASN A 82 14.29 19.98 -1.11
N ALA A 83 13.95 20.01 -2.40
CA ALA A 83 14.07 21.22 -3.20
C ALA A 83 13.18 22.35 -2.65
N LEU A 84 11.94 22.06 -2.27
CA LEU A 84 11.03 23.04 -1.67
C LEU A 84 11.57 23.60 -0.35
N VAL A 85 12.19 22.76 0.48
CA VAL A 85 12.80 23.18 1.75
C VAL A 85 14.04 24.04 1.48
N ASN A 86 14.93 23.60 0.58
CA ASN A 86 16.16 24.31 0.25
C ASN A 86 15.90 25.68 -0.40
N GLN A 87 14.81 25.82 -1.15
CA GLN A 87 14.36 27.08 -1.77
C GLN A 87 13.57 27.96 -0.79
N GLY A 88 13.32 27.50 0.44
CA GLY A 88 12.56 28.24 1.46
C GLY A 88 11.04 28.27 1.23
N ALA A 89 10.54 27.57 0.21
CA ALA A 89 9.11 27.47 -0.09
C ALA A 89 8.36 26.64 0.96
N LEU A 90 9.00 25.61 1.51
CA LEU A 90 8.47 24.81 2.62
C LEU A 90 9.26 25.10 3.90
N GLN A 91 8.67 25.94 4.77
CA GLN A 91 9.25 26.26 6.08
C GLN A 91 8.85 25.20 7.10
N LEU A 92 9.84 24.45 7.60
CA LEU A 92 9.60 23.34 8.54
C LEU A 92 9.01 23.80 9.88
N SER A 93 9.33 25.01 10.33
CA SER A 93 8.81 25.60 11.57
C SER A 93 7.30 25.84 11.56
N LEU A 94 6.65 25.84 10.38
CA LEU A 94 5.19 25.93 10.30
C LEU A 94 4.52 24.67 10.88
N PHE A 95 5.22 23.53 10.85
CA PHE A 95 4.72 22.28 11.43
C PHE A 95 4.69 22.28 12.97
N ASP A 96 5.34 23.25 13.61
CA ASP A 96 5.28 23.43 15.07
C ASP A 96 3.91 23.98 15.52
N GLN A 97 3.17 24.63 14.62
CA GLN A 97 1.87 25.25 14.89
C GLN A 97 0.70 24.46 14.29
N GLN A 98 0.90 23.85 13.12
CA GLN A 98 -0.15 23.15 12.38
C GLN A 98 0.42 21.97 11.59
N ASN A 99 -0.26 20.82 11.60
CA ASN A 99 0.18 19.62 10.87
C ASN A 99 -0.20 19.64 9.37
N LEU A 100 -0.98 20.63 8.94
CA LEU A 100 -1.56 20.69 7.60
C LEU A 100 -1.68 22.14 7.11
N PHE A 101 -1.08 22.44 5.97
CA PHE A 101 -1.21 23.73 5.29
C PHE A 101 -0.99 23.61 3.78
N GLU A 102 -1.28 24.68 3.05
CA GLU A 102 -1.11 24.73 1.60
C GLU A 102 -0.09 25.78 1.20
N ILE A 103 0.68 25.46 0.17
CA ILE A 103 1.56 26.41 -0.51
C ILE A 103 1.36 26.30 -2.03
N THR A 104 1.74 27.36 -2.73
CA THR A 104 1.91 27.36 -4.19
C THR A 104 3.40 27.52 -4.51
N HIS A 105 3.82 27.01 -5.66
CA HIS A 105 5.23 27.09 -6.05
C HIS A 105 5.37 27.21 -7.57
N PRO A 106 6.31 28.04 -8.09
CA PRO A 106 6.51 28.21 -9.53
C PRO A 106 6.78 26.92 -10.30
N ASP A 107 7.46 25.94 -9.69
CA ASP A 107 7.72 24.63 -10.31
C ASP A 107 6.45 23.76 -10.49
N TYR A 108 5.34 24.15 -9.87
CA TYR A 108 4.05 23.46 -9.91
C TYR A 108 2.94 24.45 -10.31
N PRO A 109 2.98 25.00 -11.54
CA PRO A 109 2.07 26.06 -11.95
C PRO A 109 0.64 25.53 -12.07
N GLY A 110 -0.30 26.26 -11.45
CA GLY A 110 -1.72 25.90 -11.41
C GLY A 110 -2.04 24.74 -10.46
N GLU A 111 -1.11 24.37 -9.59
CA GLU A 111 -1.31 23.30 -8.61
C GLU A 111 -1.24 23.82 -7.19
N ARG A 112 -1.97 23.14 -6.30
CA ARG A 112 -1.90 23.32 -4.85
C ARG A 112 -1.01 22.25 -4.26
N LEU A 113 -0.10 22.65 -3.38
CA LEU A 113 0.75 21.74 -2.63
C LEU A 113 0.23 21.66 -1.19
N VAL A 114 -0.33 20.52 -0.82
CA VAL A 114 -0.87 20.25 0.51
C VAL A 114 0.22 19.60 1.35
N CYS A 115 0.82 20.39 2.24
CA CYS A 115 1.94 20.01 3.10
C CYS A 115 1.42 19.40 4.39
N CYS A 116 1.82 18.15 4.65
CA CYS A 116 1.35 17.37 5.78
C CYS A 116 2.52 16.88 6.64
N HIS A 117 2.36 16.92 7.95
CA HIS A 117 3.28 16.30 8.90
C HIS A 117 2.55 15.30 9.79
N ASN A 118 3.02 14.05 9.79
CA ASN A 118 2.48 13.00 10.64
C ASN A 118 3.52 12.61 11.72
N PRO A 119 3.36 13.05 12.98
CA PRO A 119 4.30 12.76 14.06
C PRO A 119 4.48 11.26 14.34
N ALA A 120 3.41 10.47 14.24
CA ALA A 120 3.48 9.03 14.45
C ALA A 120 4.33 8.34 13.35
N LEU A 121 4.16 8.76 12.10
CA LEU A 121 5.00 8.31 11.00
C LEU A 121 6.44 8.80 11.16
N ALA A 122 6.65 10.01 11.70
CA ALA A 122 7.98 10.54 11.97
C ALA A 122 8.73 9.65 12.97
N HIS A 123 8.11 9.33 14.11
CA HIS A 123 8.69 8.42 15.10
C HIS A 123 8.98 7.02 14.54
N GLN A 124 8.07 6.47 13.73
CA GLN A 124 8.30 5.17 13.09
C GLN A 124 9.49 5.19 12.13
N ARG A 125 9.62 6.24 11.31
CA ARG A 125 10.75 6.41 10.39
C ARG A 125 12.06 6.60 11.14
N ALA A 126 12.08 7.42 12.20
CA ALA A 126 13.25 7.63 13.04
C ALA A 126 13.75 6.32 13.63
N ARG A 127 12.86 5.58 14.32
CA ARG A 127 13.19 4.25 14.86
C ARG A 127 13.73 3.33 13.77
N LYS A 128 13.08 3.28 12.61
CA LYS A 128 13.49 2.37 11.54
C LYS A 128 14.85 2.75 10.95
N ARG A 129 15.12 4.05 10.82
CA ARG A 129 16.43 4.55 10.39
C ARG A 129 17.52 4.14 11.37
N ASP A 130 17.29 4.33 12.67
CA ASP A 130 18.28 3.96 13.70
C ASP A 130 18.57 2.46 13.71
N GLU A 131 17.53 1.62 13.59
CA GLU A 131 17.69 0.16 13.44
C GLU A 131 18.53 -0.20 12.21
N LEU A 132 18.30 0.46 11.07
CA LEU A 132 19.03 0.20 9.82
C LEU A 132 20.47 0.73 9.86
N LEU A 133 20.71 1.87 10.50
CA LEU A 133 22.06 2.41 10.72
C LEU A 133 22.88 1.46 11.62
N ALA A 134 22.32 1.04 12.75
CA ALA A 134 22.97 0.10 13.66
C ALA A 134 23.26 -1.26 12.99
N ALA A 135 22.30 -1.79 12.21
CA ALA A 135 22.51 -3.02 11.46
C ALA A 135 23.61 -2.89 10.39
N THR A 136 23.71 -1.73 9.74
CA THR A 136 24.76 -1.44 8.75
C THR A 136 26.13 -1.37 9.42
N GLU A 137 26.24 -0.68 10.55
CA GLU A 137 27.48 -0.60 11.33
C GLU A 137 27.94 -1.96 11.84
N ALA A 138 27.02 -2.79 12.33
CA ALA A 138 27.38 -4.12 12.81
C ALA A 138 28.02 -4.97 11.69
N GLU A 139 27.55 -4.86 10.45
CA GLU A 139 28.15 -5.55 9.31
C GLU A 139 29.48 -4.90 8.86
N LEU A 140 29.58 -3.58 8.84
CA LEU A 140 30.84 -2.88 8.52
C LEU A 140 31.93 -3.17 9.57
N ALA A 141 31.57 -3.22 10.84
CA ALA A 141 32.45 -3.56 11.95
C ALA A 141 33.00 -4.98 11.82
N LYS A 142 32.19 -5.96 11.36
CA LYS A 142 32.68 -7.31 11.06
C LYS A 142 33.73 -7.33 9.95
N ILE A 143 33.58 -6.47 8.94
CA ILE A 143 34.55 -6.33 7.85
C ILE A 143 35.82 -5.66 8.36
N ALA A 144 35.72 -4.57 9.11
CA ALA A 144 36.87 -3.89 9.72
C ALA A 144 37.64 -4.81 10.69
N ALA A 145 36.93 -5.57 11.52
CA ALA A 145 37.53 -6.60 12.37
C ALA A 145 38.17 -7.74 11.55
N ALA A 146 37.71 -8.00 10.32
CA ALA A 146 38.33 -8.98 9.44
C ALA A 146 39.68 -8.52 8.87
N THR A 147 39.89 -7.22 8.69
CA THR A 147 41.17 -6.69 8.22
C THR A 147 42.23 -6.68 9.33
N SER A 148 41.84 -6.63 10.60
CA SER A 148 42.77 -6.57 11.75
C SER A 148 43.05 -7.93 12.42
N ARG A 149 42.60 -9.05 11.86
CA ARG A 149 42.81 -10.39 12.46
C ARG A 149 44.27 -10.80 12.44
N ALA A 150 44.74 -11.42 13.53
CA ALA A 150 46.09 -11.97 13.63
C ALA A 150 46.35 -13.12 12.62
N ARG A 151 45.33 -13.94 12.31
CA ARG A 151 45.43 -15.07 11.37
C ARG A 151 44.56 -14.85 10.15
N ARG A 152 45.17 -14.89 8.96
CA ARG A 152 44.51 -14.70 7.65
C ARG A 152 43.66 -13.42 7.59
N PRO A 153 44.28 -12.24 7.78
CA PRO A 153 43.54 -10.99 7.70
C PRO A 153 42.99 -10.78 6.27
N LEU A 154 41.86 -10.08 6.20
CA LEU A 154 41.33 -9.60 4.92
C LEU A 154 42.26 -8.51 4.38
N ARG A 155 42.76 -8.70 3.15
CA ARG A 155 43.72 -7.83 2.46
C ARG A 155 43.28 -7.58 1.03
N GLY A 156 43.78 -6.49 0.47
CA GLY A 156 43.49 -6.03 -0.87
C GLY A 156 42.26 -5.13 -0.90
N LYS A 157 42.46 -3.90 -1.36
CA LYS A 157 41.41 -2.88 -1.46
C LYS A 157 40.16 -3.38 -2.18
N ASP A 158 40.31 -4.10 -3.30
CA ASP A 158 39.19 -4.60 -4.09
C ASP A 158 38.37 -5.67 -3.35
N THR A 159 39.03 -6.57 -2.63
CA THR A 159 38.37 -7.61 -1.84
C THR A 159 37.56 -7.01 -0.69
N ILE A 160 38.12 -6.00 -0.02
CA ILE A 160 37.43 -5.26 1.03
C ILE A 160 36.25 -4.48 0.43
N ALA A 161 36.46 -3.80 -0.69
CA ALA A 161 35.43 -3.04 -1.39
C ALA A 161 34.24 -3.89 -1.85
N LEU A 162 34.47 -5.12 -2.36
CA LEU A 162 33.41 -6.05 -2.73
C LEU A 162 32.52 -6.44 -1.54
N LYS A 163 33.12 -6.70 -0.38
CA LYS A 163 32.36 -7.02 0.85
C LYS A 163 31.57 -5.81 1.35
N VAL A 164 32.18 -4.64 1.34
CA VAL A 164 31.51 -3.37 1.69
C VAL A 164 30.35 -3.09 0.73
N GLY A 165 30.54 -3.33 -0.57
CA GLY A 165 29.49 -3.20 -1.59
C GLY A 165 28.27 -4.09 -1.33
N THR A 166 28.50 -5.31 -0.82
CA THR A 166 27.43 -6.23 -0.42
C THR A 166 26.60 -5.67 0.74
N VAL A 167 27.25 -5.09 1.76
CA VAL A 167 26.59 -4.43 2.90
C VAL A 167 25.80 -3.20 2.44
N ARG A 168 26.41 -2.38 1.56
CA ARG A 168 25.78 -1.19 0.98
C ARG A 168 24.47 -1.51 0.26
N ASN A 169 24.43 -2.59 -0.51
CA ASN A 169 23.24 -2.99 -1.26
C ASN A 169 22.13 -3.58 -0.37
N LYS A 170 22.50 -4.18 0.78
CA LYS A 170 21.56 -4.86 1.68
C LYS A 170 20.64 -3.89 2.43
N PHE A 171 21.19 -2.85 3.04
CA PHE A 171 20.43 -1.95 3.92
C PHE A 171 20.11 -0.57 3.31
N LYS A 172 20.71 -0.24 2.15
CA LYS A 172 20.51 1.06 1.46
C LYS A 172 20.85 2.29 2.32
N MET A 173 21.68 2.13 3.36
CA MET A 173 22.11 3.21 4.27
C MET A 173 23.46 3.82 3.92
N ALA A 174 24.09 3.40 2.82
CA ALA A 174 25.46 3.80 2.50
C ALA A 174 25.66 5.33 2.35
N LYS A 175 24.61 6.07 1.99
CA LYS A 175 24.66 7.54 1.95
C LYS A 175 25.03 8.16 3.30
N HIS A 176 24.76 7.48 4.42
CA HIS A 176 25.00 7.99 5.78
C HIS A 176 26.38 7.65 6.34
N PHE A 177 27.23 6.95 5.58
CA PHE A 177 28.56 6.57 6.03
C PHE A 177 29.61 7.20 5.13
N ASP A 178 30.66 7.73 5.75
CA ASP A 178 31.93 7.92 5.06
C ASP A 178 32.76 6.65 5.23
N LEU A 179 33.34 6.16 4.13
CA LEU A 179 34.02 4.87 4.07
C LEU A 179 35.40 5.07 3.47
N GLN A 180 36.44 4.81 4.26
CA GLN A 180 37.82 4.82 3.75
C GLN A 180 38.32 3.39 3.69
N ILE A 181 38.69 2.97 2.48
CA ILE A 181 39.12 1.61 2.18
C ILE A 181 40.57 1.67 1.69
N SER A 182 41.45 1.05 2.46
CA SER A 182 42.86 0.84 2.15
C SER A 182 43.13 -0.64 1.86
N ASP A 183 44.37 -1.00 1.53
CA ASP A 183 44.72 -2.40 1.25
C ASP A 183 44.66 -3.32 2.48
N ASP A 184 44.72 -2.76 3.68
CA ASP A 184 44.80 -3.49 4.94
C ASP A 184 43.79 -3.05 6.01
N SER A 185 42.99 -2.03 5.72
CA SER A 185 42.11 -1.39 6.70
C SER A 185 40.82 -0.88 6.07
N LEU A 186 39.77 -0.90 6.90
CA LEU A 186 38.47 -0.28 6.62
C LEU A 186 38.15 0.61 7.81
N THR A 187 37.99 1.90 7.58
CA THR A 187 37.44 2.84 8.57
C THR A 187 36.12 3.40 8.05
N PHE A 188 35.19 3.64 8.98
CA PHE A 188 33.89 4.19 8.65
C PHE A 188 33.42 5.16 9.74
N THR A 189 32.73 6.21 9.34
CA THR A 189 32.15 7.21 10.25
C THR A 189 30.74 7.58 9.79
N ARG A 190 29.86 7.92 10.74
CA ARG A 190 28.52 8.43 10.41
C ARG A 190 28.61 9.88 9.93
N LYS A 191 27.87 10.19 8.88
CA LYS A 191 27.63 11.57 8.43
C LYS A 191 26.45 12.15 9.22
N SER A 192 26.72 12.59 10.45
CA SER A 192 25.70 13.08 11.40
C SER A 192 24.81 14.17 10.79
N ASP A 193 25.39 15.12 10.06
CA ASP A 193 24.65 16.22 9.43
C ASP A 193 23.64 15.72 8.39
N GLN A 194 24.04 14.73 7.59
CA GLN A 194 23.17 14.13 6.58
C GLN A 194 22.06 13.29 7.21
N ILE A 195 22.34 12.62 8.33
CA ILE A 195 21.32 11.90 9.10
C ILE A 195 20.32 12.89 9.70
N ALA A 196 20.79 14.01 10.26
CA ALA A 196 19.95 15.05 10.83
C ALA A 196 19.07 15.73 9.76
N ALA A 197 19.63 16.05 8.60
CA ALA A 197 18.88 16.62 7.49
C ALA A 197 17.77 15.69 6.99
N GLU A 198 18.02 14.38 6.92
CA GLU A 198 16.98 13.39 6.57
C GLU A 198 15.95 13.21 7.69
N ALA A 199 16.38 13.24 8.95
CA ALA A 199 15.51 13.17 10.11
C ALA A 199 14.54 14.37 10.18
N ALA A 200 14.97 15.55 9.76
CA ALA A 200 14.13 16.75 9.74
C ALA A 200 12.91 16.63 8.79
N LEU A 201 12.95 15.69 7.84
CA LEU A 201 11.85 15.43 6.89
C LEU A 201 11.02 14.19 7.26
N ASP A 202 11.27 13.60 8.43
CA ASP A 202 10.50 12.46 8.89
C ASP A 202 9.04 12.85 9.12
N GLY A 203 8.13 11.97 8.70
CA GLY A 203 6.69 12.21 8.81
C GLY A 203 6.14 13.27 7.85
N ILE A 204 7.00 14.03 7.15
CA ILE A 204 6.57 15.02 6.17
C ILE A 204 6.24 14.34 4.84
N TYR A 205 5.11 14.71 4.27
CA TYR A 205 4.74 14.41 2.90
C TYR A 205 3.97 15.59 2.30
N VAL A 206 4.13 15.80 0.99
CA VAL A 206 3.47 16.88 0.28
C VAL A 206 2.63 16.28 -0.83
N LEU A 207 1.34 16.56 -0.83
CA LEU A 207 0.44 16.21 -1.91
C LEU A 207 0.40 17.34 -2.93
N ARG A 208 0.32 17.00 -4.20
CA ARG A 208 0.10 17.95 -5.29
C ARG A 208 -1.24 17.66 -5.95
N THR A 209 -2.01 18.70 -6.20
CA THR A 209 -3.32 18.58 -6.87
C THR A 209 -3.59 19.74 -7.82
N SER A 210 -4.29 19.46 -8.92
CA SER A 210 -4.85 20.47 -9.81
C SER A 210 -6.25 20.95 -9.38
N LEU A 211 -6.88 20.26 -8.42
CA LEU A 211 -8.24 20.56 -8.00
C LEU A 211 -8.26 21.92 -7.29
N PRO A 212 -9.13 22.85 -7.72
CA PRO A 212 -9.26 24.13 -7.06
C PRO A 212 -9.90 23.97 -5.68
N ASP A 213 -9.64 24.92 -4.78
CA ASP A 213 -10.09 24.85 -3.38
C ASP A 213 -11.60 24.72 -3.22
N HIS A 214 -12.37 25.39 -4.07
CA HIS A 214 -13.83 25.28 -4.07
C HIS A 214 -14.37 23.91 -4.51
N SER A 215 -13.55 23.09 -5.18
CA SER A 215 -13.94 21.75 -5.61
C SER A 215 -13.56 20.67 -4.59
N LEU A 216 -12.39 20.80 -3.97
CA LEU A 216 -11.93 19.89 -2.93
C LEU A 216 -11.02 20.62 -1.96
N GLY A 217 -11.45 20.73 -0.70
CA GLY A 217 -10.68 21.36 0.36
C GLY A 217 -9.43 20.55 0.74
N ARG A 218 -8.46 21.22 1.37
CA ARG A 218 -7.16 20.62 1.73
C ARG A 218 -7.27 19.34 2.57
N ASP A 219 -8.22 19.31 3.50
CA ASP A 219 -8.46 18.17 4.40
C ASP A 219 -9.00 16.97 3.61
N ASP A 220 -9.90 17.23 2.65
CA ASP A 220 -10.46 16.22 1.76
C ASP A 220 -9.42 15.70 0.77
N VAL A 221 -8.50 16.55 0.27
CA VAL A 221 -7.37 16.09 -0.56
C VAL A 221 -6.55 15.03 0.19
N VAL A 222 -6.27 15.25 1.47
CA VAL A 222 -5.58 14.27 2.32
C VAL A 222 -6.41 13.01 2.50
N GLY A 223 -7.71 13.15 2.75
CA GLY A 223 -8.64 12.03 2.88
C GLY A 223 -8.65 11.15 1.63
N ARG A 224 -8.88 11.74 0.45
CA ARG A 224 -8.90 11.03 -0.84
C ARG A 224 -7.58 10.36 -1.16
N TYR A 225 -6.46 11.00 -0.82
CA TYR A 225 -5.16 10.36 -0.97
C TYR A 225 -4.99 9.16 -0.04
N LYS A 226 -5.49 9.24 1.21
CA LYS A 226 -5.46 8.11 2.15
C LYS A 226 -6.37 6.95 1.72
N ASP A 227 -7.44 7.22 1.00
CA ASP A 227 -8.34 6.18 0.45
C ASP A 227 -7.64 5.26 -0.56
N LEU A 228 -6.45 5.63 -1.08
CA LEU A 228 -5.60 4.71 -1.85
C LEU A 228 -5.26 3.43 -1.06
N ALA A 229 -5.15 3.50 0.27
CA ALA A 229 -4.89 2.33 1.10
C ALA A 229 -6.11 1.39 1.14
N ASP A 230 -7.32 1.92 1.02
CA ASP A 230 -8.55 1.13 0.92
C ASP A 230 -8.62 0.44 -0.45
N VAL A 231 -8.22 1.12 -1.52
CA VAL A 231 -8.04 0.50 -2.86
C VAL A 231 -7.07 -0.68 -2.80
N GLU A 232 -5.89 -0.52 -2.18
CA GLU A 232 -4.92 -1.60 -2.02
C GLU A 232 -5.51 -2.76 -1.19
N ARG A 233 -6.27 -2.45 -0.12
CA ARG A 233 -7.00 -3.45 0.66
C ARG A 233 -8.02 -4.20 -0.19
N PHE A 234 -8.71 -3.53 -1.11
CA PHE A 234 -9.66 -4.18 -2.03
C PHE A 234 -8.96 -5.12 -2.99
N PHE A 235 -7.86 -4.71 -3.62
CA PHE A 235 -7.06 -5.61 -4.45
C PHE A 235 -6.52 -6.80 -3.64
N ARG A 236 -6.07 -6.57 -2.40
CA ARG A 236 -5.64 -7.66 -1.51
C ARG A 236 -6.78 -8.62 -1.19
N THR A 237 -7.98 -8.10 -0.90
CA THR A 237 -9.19 -8.90 -0.63
C THR A 237 -9.57 -9.74 -1.85
N LEU A 238 -9.61 -9.13 -3.03
CA LEU A 238 -9.86 -9.83 -4.30
C LEU A 238 -8.85 -10.96 -4.53
N ASN A 239 -7.58 -10.73 -4.23
CA ASN A 239 -6.55 -11.74 -4.44
C ASN A 239 -6.53 -12.84 -3.38
N SER A 240 -6.89 -12.55 -2.12
CA SER A 240 -6.74 -13.48 -0.98
C SER A 240 -8.04 -14.17 -0.55
N GLU A 241 -9.18 -13.48 -0.57
CA GLU A 241 -10.47 -14.05 -0.17
C GLU A 241 -11.22 -14.65 -1.37
N LEU A 242 -11.09 -14.00 -2.53
CA LEU A 242 -11.85 -14.39 -3.72
C LEU A 242 -11.00 -15.19 -4.71
N ASP A 243 -9.74 -15.50 -4.36
CA ASP A 243 -8.81 -16.31 -5.15
C ASP A 243 -8.92 -15.99 -6.65
N VAL A 244 -8.73 -14.70 -6.98
CA VAL A 244 -8.62 -14.27 -8.37
C VAL A 244 -7.49 -15.04 -9.06
N ARG A 245 -6.43 -15.37 -8.33
CA ARG A 245 -5.32 -16.20 -8.78
C ARG A 245 -5.34 -17.56 -8.06
N PRO A 246 -4.96 -18.66 -8.75
CA PRO A 246 -4.40 -18.72 -10.10
C PRO A 246 -5.46 -18.63 -11.22
N ILE A 247 -5.15 -17.86 -12.28
CA ILE A 247 -6.00 -17.78 -13.49
C ILE A 247 -5.65 -18.94 -14.41
N ARG A 248 -6.54 -19.94 -14.49
CA ARG A 248 -6.35 -21.15 -15.30
C ARG A 248 -6.94 -21.04 -16.71
N HIS A 249 -7.53 -19.89 -17.04
CA HIS A 249 -8.08 -19.62 -18.37
C HIS A 249 -6.98 -19.19 -19.34
N ARG A 250 -7.06 -19.67 -20.58
CA ARG A 250 -6.10 -19.37 -21.67
C ARG A 250 -6.67 -18.46 -22.77
N LEU A 251 -7.99 -18.36 -22.86
CA LEU A 251 -8.68 -17.50 -23.82
C LEU A 251 -9.03 -16.16 -23.19
N ALA A 252 -8.79 -15.05 -23.90
CA ALA A 252 -8.98 -13.69 -23.39
C ALA A 252 -10.38 -13.45 -22.83
N ASP A 253 -11.44 -13.89 -23.53
CA ASP A 253 -12.81 -13.68 -23.08
C ASP A 253 -13.15 -14.47 -21.81
N ARG A 254 -12.56 -15.66 -21.65
CA ARG A 254 -12.73 -16.46 -20.42
C ARG A 254 -12.03 -15.80 -19.23
N VAL A 255 -10.90 -15.14 -19.47
CA VAL A 255 -10.19 -14.37 -18.44
C VAL A 255 -10.98 -13.13 -18.04
N ARG A 256 -11.57 -12.42 -19.02
CA ARG A 256 -12.46 -11.28 -18.77
C ARG A 256 -13.69 -11.70 -17.97
N ALA A 257 -14.35 -12.79 -18.37
CA ALA A 257 -15.50 -13.33 -17.66
C ALA A 257 -15.15 -13.75 -16.22
N HIS A 258 -14.02 -14.42 -16.01
CA HIS A 258 -13.53 -14.78 -14.67
C HIS A 258 -13.38 -13.55 -13.78
N LEU A 259 -12.66 -12.53 -14.24
CA LEU A 259 -12.46 -11.30 -13.48
C LEU A 259 -13.77 -10.56 -13.21
N PHE A 260 -14.68 -10.53 -14.18
CA PHE A 260 -16.02 -9.95 -13.99
C PHE A 260 -16.82 -10.68 -12.89
N LEU A 261 -16.84 -12.02 -12.91
CA LEU A 261 -17.51 -12.81 -11.87
C LEU A 261 -16.87 -12.61 -10.49
N ARG A 262 -15.56 -12.45 -10.42
CA ARG A 262 -14.86 -12.14 -9.15
C ARG A 262 -15.22 -10.75 -8.64
N MET A 263 -15.35 -9.75 -9.52
CA MET A 263 -15.84 -8.43 -9.15
C MET A 263 -17.27 -8.47 -8.60
N LEU A 264 -18.18 -9.23 -9.22
CA LEU A 264 -19.55 -9.42 -8.70
C LEU A 264 -19.56 -10.15 -7.35
N SER A 265 -18.71 -11.17 -7.18
CA SER A 265 -18.55 -11.85 -5.89
C SER A 265 -18.07 -10.90 -4.81
N TYR A 266 -17.15 -9.99 -5.17
CA TYR A 266 -16.67 -8.93 -4.28
C TYR A 266 -17.76 -7.93 -3.92
N TYR A 267 -18.59 -7.52 -4.89
CA TYR A 267 -19.75 -6.66 -4.64
C TYR A 267 -20.67 -7.25 -3.56
N ILE A 268 -21.01 -8.54 -3.68
CA ILE A 268 -21.85 -9.24 -2.70
C ILE A 268 -21.15 -9.32 -1.34
N SER A 269 -19.88 -9.74 -1.31
CA SER A 269 -19.09 -9.83 -0.08
C SER A 269 -18.99 -8.49 0.65
N TRP A 270 -18.82 -7.38 -0.09
CA TRP A 270 -18.81 -6.03 0.47
C TRP A 270 -20.13 -5.73 1.19
N HIS A 271 -21.28 -5.93 0.54
CA HIS A 271 -22.59 -5.68 1.16
C HIS A 271 -22.86 -6.59 2.37
N MET A 272 -22.48 -7.87 2.28
CA MET A 272 -22.59 -8.79 3.41
C MET A 272 -21.75 -8.33 4.61
N LYS A 273 -20.52 -7.85 4.37
CA LYS A 273 -19.67 -7.30 5.43
C LYS A 273 -20.26 -6.04 6.06
N GLN A 274 -20.92 -5.18 5.28
CA GLN A 274 -21.63 -4.02 5.81
C GLN A 274 -22.87 -4.41 6.63
N ALA A 275 -23.63 -5.42 6.20
CA ALA A 275 -24.79 -5.91 6.94
C ALA A 275 -24.40 -6.62 8.25
N LEU A 276 -23.30 -7.37 8.23
CA LEU A 276 -22.79 -8.14 9.37
C LEU A 276 -21.77 -7.36 10.21
N ALA A 277 -21.52 -6.10 9.88
CA ALA A 277 -20.48 -5.28 10.47
C ALA A 277 -20.52 -5.28 12.03
N PRO A 278 -21.71 -5.16 12.69
CA PRO A 278 -21.81 -5.22 14.15
C PRO A 278 -21.28 -6.52 14.77
N ILE A 279 -21.37 -7.63 14.04
CA ILE A 279 -20.97 -8.97 14.48
C ILE A 279 -19.51 -9.25 14.09
N LEU A 280 -19.02 -8.64 13.02
CA LEU A 280 -17.65 -8.78 12.54
C LEU A 280 -16.63 -7.95 13.34
N PHE A 281 -17.08 -7.15 14.30
CA PHE A 281 -16.25 -6.19 15.05
C PHE A 281 -15.38 -5.31 14.14
N ALA A 282 -15.85 -5.07 12.91
CA ALA A 282 -15.22 -4.10 12.04
C ALA A 282 -15.52 -2.69 12.58
N ASP A 283 -14.67 -1.71 12.27
CA ASP A 283 -15.02 -0.31 12.52
C ASP A 283 -16.16 0.05 11.54
N ASN A 284 -17.38 -0.04 12.04
CA ASN A 284 -18.60 -0.04 11.22
C ASN A 284 -19.09 1.35 10.85
N ASP A 285 -18.51 2.38 11.45
CA ASP A 285 -18.94 3.77 11.27
C ASP A 285 -17.76 4.65 10.87
N LYS A 286 -17.25 4.41 9.65
CA LYS A 286 -16.24 5.27 9.02
C LYS A 286 -16.67 6.74 8.98
N PRO A 287 -17.95 7.10 8.68
CA PRO A 287 -18.42 8.48 8.73
C PRO A 287 -18.30 9.10 10.12
N ALA A 288 -18.72 8.43 11.19
CA ALA A 288 -18.57 8.97 12.54
C ALA A 288 -17.11 9.00 13.00
N ALA A 289 -16.28 8.03 12.59
CA ALA A 289 -14.84 8.07 12.84
C ALA A 289 -14.16 9.25 12.12
N ALA A 290 -14.58 9.56 10.89
CA ALA A 290 -14.13 10.74 10.15
C ALA A 290 -14.63 12.03 10.80
N ALA A 291 -15.89 12.11 11.21
CA ALA A 291 -16.46 13.28 11.90
C ALA A 291 -15.81 13.53 13.27
N LYS A 292 -15.29 12.49 13.93
CA LYS A 292 -14.54 12.61 15.19
C LYS A 292 -13.06 12.97 15.00
N ARG A 293 -12.53 12.96 13.77
CA ARG A 293 -11.14 13.34 13.52
C ARG A 293 -11.02 14.87 13.52
N ALA A 294 -10.27 15.37 14.49
CA ALA A 294 -9.84 16.77 14.52
C ALA A 294 -8.67 17.06 13.55
N ASP A 295 -7.88 16.04 13.20
CA ASP A 295 -6.73 16.16 12.28
C ASP A 295 -6.81 15.06 11.20
N PRO A 296 -6.95 15.41 9.91
CA PRO A 296 -7.01 14.45 8.82
C PRO A 296 -5.67 13.76 8.56
N VAL A 297 -4.54 14.30 9.05
CA VAL A 297 -3.18 13.76 8.88
C VAL A 297 -2.84 12.71 9.95
N ALA A 298 -3.40 12.85 11.15
CA ALA A 298 -3.18 11.94 12.27
C ALA A 298 -3.52 10.46 11.93
N PRO A 299 -2.83 9.49 12.57
CA PRO A 299 -3.22 8.08 12.46
C PRO A 299 -4.63 7.87 13.02
N PRO A 300 -5.39 6.87 12.54
CA PRO A 300 -6.59 6.43 13.23
C PRO A 300 -6.23 6.08 14.68
N ASN A 301 -7.06 6.49 15.65
CA ASN A 301 -6.91 6.04 17.03
C ASN A 301 -6.72 4.52 17.02
N ALA A 302 -5.59 4.03 17.55
CA ALA A 302 -5.32 2.61 17.57
C ALA A 302 -6.49 1.91 18.27
N PRO A 303 -7.04 0.80 17.71
CA PRO A 303 -8.01 0.02 18.45
C PRO A 303 -7.37 -0.36 19.79
N ILE A 304 -8.14 -0.21 20.86
CA ILE A 304 -7.75 -0.66 22.20
C ILE A 304 -7.22 -2.08 22.04
N LYS A 305 -5.91 -2.28 22.23
CA LYS A 305 -5.33 -3.63 22.18
C LYS A 305 -6.12 -4.45 23.20
N PRO A 306 -6.70 -5.61 22.82
CA PRO A 306 -7.27 -6.50 23.82
C PRO A 306 -6.18 -6.78 24.85
N SER A 307 -6.55 -6.65 26.13
CA SER A 307 -5.67 -6.91 27.26
C SER A 307 -4.91 -8.21 27.04
N PRO A 308 -3.60 -8.27 27.40
CA PRO A 308 -2.80 -9.47 27.19
C PRO A 308 -3.51 -10.67 27.81
N ARG A 309 -3.69 -11.72 27.01
CA ARG A 309 -4.28 -12.98 27.44
C ARG A 309 -3.51 -13.46 28.68
N PRO A 310 -4.18 -13.75 29.81
CA PRO A 310 -3.50 -14.25 30.99
C PRO A 310 -2.73 -15.54 30.62
N PRO A 311 -1.56 -15.77 31.24
CA PRO A 311 -0.72 -16.93 30.94
C PRO A 311 -1.52 -18.22 31.09
N ALA A 312 -1.18 -19.22 30.28
CA ALA A 312 -1.91 -20.49 30.12
C ALA A 312 -2.14 -21.32 31.41
N ASN A 313 -1.59 -20.88 32.54
CA ASN A 313 -1.62 -21.55 33.84
C ASN A 313 -2.38 -20.77 34.93
N ALA A 314 -3.29 -19.85 34.57
CA ALA A 314 -4.22 -19.29 35.55
C ALA A 314 -5.23 -20.38 36.01
N PRO A 315 -5.48 -20.55 37.33
CA PRO A 315 -6.40 -21.56 37.84
C PRO A 315 -7.81 -21.31 37.30
N LYS A 316 -8.41 -22.34 36.70
CA LYS A 316 -9.77 -22.30 36.17
C LYS A 316 -10.77 -22.28 37.33
N THR A 317 -11.21 -21.11 37.74
CA THR A 317 -12.38 -20.97 38.62
C THR A 317 -13.62 -21.27 37.78
N THR A 318 -14.14 -22.49 37.87
CA THR A 318 -15.40 -22.88 37.22
C THR A 318 -16.57 -22.25 37.98
N THR A 319 -17.06 -21.10 37.52
CA THR A 319 -18.36 -20.59 37.94
C THR A 319 -19.43 -21.38 37.18
N ARG A 320 -20.18 -22.18 37.92
CA ARG A 320 -21.26 -23.04 37.43
C ARG A 320 -22.43 -22.14 36.99
N CYS A 321 -22.65 -21.98 35.68
CA CYS A 321 -23.88 -21.35 35.17
C CYS A 321 -25.05 -22.30 35.43
N THR A 322 -25.88 -21.97 36.42
CA THR A 322 -27.22 -22.54 36.60
C THR A 322 -28.13 -21.97 35.53
N ALA A 323 -28.61 -22.83 34.62
CA ALA A 323 -29.63 -22.49 33.64
C ALA A 323 -30.98 -22.28 34.34
N SER A 324 -31.64 -21.15 34.08
CA SER A 324 -33.08 -21.00 34.30
C SER A 324 -33.85 -21.50 33.07
N PRO A 325 -34.97 -22.24 33.25
CA PRO A 325 -35.74 -22.81 32.15
C PRO A 325 -36.98 -21.94 31.85
N ALA A 326 -37.06 -21.33 30.66
CA ALA A 326 -38.33 -20.95 30.02
C ALA A 326 -38.08 -20.27 28.66
N CYS A 327 -38.19 -21.01 27.56
CA CYS A 327 -39.05 -20.68 26.42
C CYS A 327 -38.98 -21.79 25.35
N SER A 328 -40.16 -22.13 24.85
CA SER A 328 -40.57 -23.42 24.26
C SER A 328 -40.09 -23.69 22.83
N PRO A 329 -40.22 -24.96 22.35
CA PRO A 329 -39.67 -25.44 21.09
C PRO A 329 -40.73 -25.47 19.98
N THR A 330 -40.47 -24.84 18.83
CA THR A 330 -41.32 -25.03 17.63
C THR A 330 -40.50 -24.94 16.34
N TRP A 331 -39.67 -25.95 16.06
CA TRP A 331 -39.23 -26.26 14.69
C TRP A 331 -39.15 -27.79 14.54
N PRO A 332 -39.87 -28.42 13.59
CA PRO A 332 -39.71 -29.83 13.31
C PRO A 332 -38.37 -30.07 12.58
N PRO A 333 -37.70 -31.22 12.76
CA PRO A 333 -36.45 -31.50 12.09
C PRO A 333 -36.69 -31.76 10.59
N SER A 334 -35.97 -31.03 9.74
CA SER A 334 -35.93 -31.26 8.29
C SER A 334 -35.35 -32.64 7.96
N ALA A 335 -36.02 -33.39 7.09
CA ALA A 335 -35.60 -34.72 6.64
C ALA A 335 -34.25 -34.69 5.88
N PRO A 336 -33.43 -35.76 5.97
CA PRO A 336 -32.14 -35.81 5.29
C PRO A 336 -32.32 -36.04 3.79
N THR A 337 -32.04 -35.02 2.97
CA THR A 337 -31.99 -35.16 1.51
C THR A 337 -30.69 -35.86 1.10
N ARG A 338 -30.78 -37.17 0.80
CA ARG A 338 -29.79 -37.87 -0.04
C ARG A 338 -29.94 -37.39 -1.48
N PHE A 339 -28.98 -36.63 -1.98
CA PHE A 339 -28.81 -36.42 -3.41
C PHE A 339 -27.95 -37.55 -3.98
N ASN A 340 -28.56 -38.48 -4.72
CA ASN A 340 -27.86 -39.39 -5.62
C ASN A 340 -27.56 -38.62 -6.93
N PRO A 341 -26.30 -38.59 -7.42
CA PRO A 341 -26.00 -37.98 -8.70
C PRO A 341 -26.53 -38.84 -9.86
N PRO A 342 -27.01 -38.24 -10.98
CA PRO A 342 -27.47 -39.01 -12.12
C PRO A 342 -26.30 -39.72 -12.83
N THR A 343 -26.47 -41.03 -13.02
CA THR A 343 -25.63 -41.93 -13.81
C THR A 343 -25.74 -41.64 -15.30
N THR A 344 -24.88 -40.76 -15.84
CA THR A 344 -24.41 -40.83 -17.24
C THR A 344 -23.09 -40.07 -17.40
N CYS A 345 -21.96 -40.74 -17.18
CA CYS A 345 -20.68 -40.33 -17.75
C CYS A 345 -19.98 -41.56 -18.34
N ARG A 346 -19.90 -41.62 -19.67
CA ARG A 346 -19.03 -42.56 -20.38
C ARG A 346 -17.57 -42.22 -20.08
N HIS A 347 -16.78 -43.24 -19.80
CA HIS A 347 -15.35 -43.18 -19.51
C HIS A 347 -14.51 -42.61 -20.66
N SER A 348 -13.47 -41.83 -20.33
CA SER A 348 -12.04 -42.03 -20.70
C SER A 348 -11.20 -40.76 -20.42
N PRO A 349 -9.86 -40.82 -20.38
CA PRO A 349 -9.00 -41.58 -19.48
C PRO A 349 -8.08 -40.65 -18.65
N LYS A 350 -7.37 -41.23 -17.67
CA LYS A 350 -6.47 -40.57 -16.71
C LYS A 350 -5.45 -39.61 -17.37
N SER A 351 -5.36 -38.39 -16.85
CA SER A 351 -4.25 -37.46 -17.09
C SER A 351 -3.03 -37.83 -16.22
N PRO A 352 -1.79 -37.70 -16.73
CA PRO A 352 -0.58 -38.00 -15.98
C PRO A 352 -0.27 -36.88 -14.96
N THR A 353 0.41 -37.26 -13.87
CA THR A 353 0.95 -36.38 -12.82
C THR A 353 1.86 -35.29 -13.38
N PRO A 354 1.77 -34.02 -12.93
CA PRO A 354 2.65 -32.96 -13.38
C PRO A 354 4.04 -33.05 -12.69
N PRO A 355 5.12 -32.63 -13.37
CA PRO A 355 6.44 -32.52 -12.75
C PRO A 355 6.51 -31.28 -11.85
N HIS A 356 7.34 -31.37 -10.81
CA HIS A 356 7.74 -30.26 -9.97
C HIS A 356 8.46 -29.18 -10.80
N CYS A 357 7.99 -27.93 -10.73
CA CYS A 357 8.74 -26.76 -11.17
C CYS A 357 8.87 -25.76 -10.03
N ASN A 358 10.11 -25.61 -9.57
CA ASN A 358 10.60 -24.49 -8.78
C ASN A 358 10.49 -23.19 -9.60
N GLY A 359 10.03 -22.09 -9.00
CA GLY A 359 9.99 -20.78 -9.65
C GLY A 359 9.62 -19.66 -8.68
N GLU A 360 10.53 -18.70 -8.55
CA GLU A 360 10.57 -17.55 -7.63
C GLU A 360 9.34 -16.60 -7.71
N PRO A 361 9.06 -15.80 -6.66
CA PRO A 361 7.92 -14.88 -6.64
C PRO A 361 8.17 -13.62 -7.49
N SER A 362 7.33 -13.39 -8.51
CA SER A 362 7.37 -12.18 -9.35
C SER A 362 6.51 -11.03 -8.79
N ASN A 363 7.11 -9.83 -8.72
CA ASN A 363 6.58 -8.57 -8.19
C ASN A 363 5.24 -8.11 -8.80
N CYS A 364 4.38 -7.53 -7.96
CA CYS A 364 3.11 -6.87 -8.32
C CYS A 364 3.33 -5.38 -8.63
N SER A 365 2.80 -4.90 -9.75
CA SER A 365 2.55 -3.48 -10.03
C SER A 365 1.04 -3.24 -10.09
N THR A 366 0.56 -2.27 -9.32
CA THR A 366 -0.84 -1.82 -9.22
C THR A 366 -1.14 -0.75 -10.28
N SER A 367 -2.22 -0.95 -11.04
CA SER A 367 -2.75 0.02 -12.01
C SER A 367 -3.79 0.96 -11.37
N PRO A 368 -4.02 2.17 -11.93
CA PRO A 368 -4.79 3.25 -11.30
C PRO A 368 -6.26 2.93 -11.02
N THR A 369 -6.75 3.46 -9.90
CA THR A 369 -8.17 3.58 -9.57
C THR A 369 -8.57 5.04 -9.76
N ALA A 370 -9.46 5.30 -10.72
CA ALA A 370 -10.18 6.57 -10.78
C ALA A 370 -11.21 6.57 -9.65
N THR A 371 -11.21 7.62 -8.83
CA THR A 371 -12.30 7.85 -7.86
C THR A 371 -13.17 8.94 -8.46
N ALA A 372 -14.45 8.65 -8.65
CA ALA A 372 -15.42 9.65 -9.11
C ALA A 372 -15.85 10.56 -7.96
#